data_AF-A0A371L2L5-F1
#
_entry.id   AF-A0A371L2L5-F1
#
_cell.length_a   1.000
_cell.length_b   1.000
_cell.length_c   1.000
_cell.angle_alpha   90.00
_cell.angle_beta   90.00
_cell.angle_gamma   90.00
#
_symmetry.space_group_name_H-M   'P 1'
#
loop_
_entity.id
_entity.type
_entity.pdbx_description
1 polymer ?
#
loop_
_entity_poly.entity_id
_entity_poly.type
_entity_poly.pdbx_seq_one_letter_code
_entity_poly.pdbx_strand_id
1 'polypeptide(L)'
;MLTKDLLRVSRAGGGYHPQFADRGDRPLAAKAIGVFRRHVGDARAALDDALADLEAEADDFKLARGFASLLDREAVFETAAPLPPVRARRAAFEAAMSVGGVATEEERAAALDRAASSLGSSPAAVDESLTADREVEQVLSEFDPRWTPDELLAQYNLSLAQTALFDATEVRVRSSDPKAVVSAVKRLRLMYEIRKTDAGREVVVTGPDALFQRTRRYGTAFARLLRSVATAGDWRLAATIDDRGTEREMTLTSDDVSVPGVEPMAEPGFDSGVEADFAARFRGLDLDWSLVREPEPLETGTSVMIPDFAFDYAHADFRVFFEIMGFWTPEYVEKKLGQLADVEDVELVVAVDESLGVGEDIAARDHRAVPYAGSVRVKDVVDVLRDYESDLVADAASSLPAELAPDDDVVTLSALAVARGVSVDALDDVAFPEHELVGRTLVRPAVLDAVAGEIEAGMSLSAAESALDDRGLDDASAVLSRLGYRVEWEGLTGGAVREK
;
A
#
# COMPACT_ATOMS: atom_id res chain seq x y z
N MET A 1 -20.29 1.34 -6.70
CA MET A 1 -20.03 1.49 -8.16
C MET A 1 -21.00 0.65 -8.97
N LEU A 2 -21.58 1.22 -10.03
CA LEU A 2 -22.46 0.53 -10.97
C LEU A 2 -21.64 -0.14 -12.09
N THR A 3 -22.27 -1.03 -12.86
CA THR A 3 -21.69 -1.54 -14.12
C THR A 3 -21.80 -0.48 -15.22
N LYS A 4 -20.93 -0.54 -16.24
CA LYS A 4 -20.94 0.41 -17.35
C LYS A 4 -22.26 0.40 -18.16
N ASP A 5 -22.96 -0.73 -18.21
CA ASP A 5 -24.25 -0.83 -18.91
C ASP A 5 -25.34 0.03 -18.24
N LEU A 6 -25.23 0.20 -16.93
CA LEU A 6 -26.13 1.03 -16.11
C LEU A 6 -25.67 2.50 -16.01
N LEU A 7 -24.57 2.88 -16.69
CA LEU A 7 -24.11 4.25 -16.72
C LEU A 7 -25.13 5.14 -17.47
N ARG A 8 -25.62 6.16 -16.76
CA ARG A 8 -26.52 7.21 -17.27
C ARG A 8 -25.76 8.53 -17.36
N VAL A 9 -25.41 8.93 -18.59
CA VAL A 9 -24.66 10.15 -18.86
C VAL A 9 -25.25 10.84 -20.08
N SER A 10 -25.50 12.15 -19.96
CA SER A 10 -25.81 13.05 -21.06
C SER A 10 -24.54 13.66 -21.64
N ARG A 11 -24.51 13.77 -22.97
CA ARG A 11 -23.40 14.39 -23.74
C ARG A 11 -23.82 15.74 -24.35
N ALA A 12 -24.91 16.32 -23.84
CA ALA A 12 -25.43 17.59 -24.33
C ALA A 12 -24.38 18.69 -24.21
N GLY A 13 -24.31 19.58 -25.21
CA GLY A 13 -23.35 20.69 -25.22
C GLY A 13 -21.87 20.30 -25.31
N GLY A 14 -21.55 19.02 -25.58
CA GLY A 14 -20.17 18.54 -25.68
C GLY A 14 -19.56 18.06 -24.37
N GLY A 15 -20.19 18.31 -23.22
CA GLY A 15 -19.73 17.86 -21.91
C GLY A 15 -20.04 16.39 -21.60
N TYR A 16 -19.72 15.97 -20.38
CA TYR A 16 -20.01 14.64 -19.85
C TYR A 16 -20.76 14.77 -18.51
N HIS A 17 -22.08 14.60 -18.54
CA HIS A 17 -22.97 14.94 -17.42
C HIS A 17 -23.69 13.71 -16.88
N PRO A 18 -23.26 13.11 -15.75
CA PRO A 18 -24.01 12.05 -15.08
C PRO A 18 -25.45 12.49 -14.81
N GLN A 19 -26.40 11.60 -15.08
CA GLN A 19 -27.81 11.85 -14.81
C GLN A 19 -28.13 11.33 -13.41
N PHE A 20 -27.90 12.19 -12.42
CA PHE A 20 -28.12 11.89 -11.01
C PHE A 20 -29.59 11.66 -10.70
N ALA A 21 -29.85 10.79 -9.73
CA ALA A 21 -31.14 10.63 -9.12
C ALA A 21 -31.43 11.82 -8.19
N ASP A 22 -32.68 12.27 -8.15
CA ASP A 22 -33.12 13.38 -7.34
C ASP A 22 -34.25 12.98 -6.37
N ARG A 23 -34.80 13.95 -5.66
CA ARG A 23 -35.87 13.71 -4.67
C ARG A 23 -37.14 13.10 -5.28
N GLY A 24 -37.40 13.35 -6.56
CA GLY A 24 -38.49 12.75 -7.33
C GLY A 24 -38.35 11.24 -7.50
N ASP A 25 -37.12 10.71 -7.46
CA ASP A 25 -36.82 9.27 -7.57
C ASP A 25 -36.97 8.52 -6.25
N ARG A 26 -37.13 9.23 -5.13
CA ARG A 26 -37.29 8.64 -3.80
C ARG A 26 -38.39 7.58 -3.70
N PRO A 27 -39.58 7.74 -4.32
CA PRO A 27 -40.61 6.70 -4.32
C PRO A 27 -40.14 5.41 -5.00
N LEU A 28 -39.37 5.50 -6.08
CA LEU A 28 -38.80 4.33 -6.76
C LEU A 28 -37.77 3.62 -5.87
N ALA A 29 -36.88 4.38 -5.23
CA ALA A 29 -35.93 3.84 -4.25
C ALA A 29 -36.65 3.12 -3.08
N ALA A 30 -37.71 3.73 -2.53
CA ALA A 30 -38.50 3.12 -1.47
C ALA A 30 -39.24 1.85 -1.93
N LYS A 31 -39.79 1.85 -3.14
CA LYS A 31 -40.39 0.65 -3.75
C LYS A 31 -39.36 -0.47 -3.89
N ALA A 32 -38.16 -0.17 -4.41
CA ALA A 32 -37.08 -1.16 -4.58
C ALA A 32 -36.69 -1.81 -3.24
N ILE A 33 -36.43 -1.01 -2.20
CA ILE A 33 -36.17 -1.53 -0.84
C ILE A 33 -37.35 -2.40 -0.35
N GLY A 34 -38.58 -1.96 -0.60
CA GLY A 34 -39.78 -2.71 -0.24
C GLY A 34 -39.91 -4.04 -0.98
N VAL A 35 -39.49 -4.12 -2.24
CA VAL A 35 -39.48 -5.37 -3.02
C VAL A 35 -38.56 -6.39 -2.36
N PHE A 36 -37.30 -6.04 -2.08
CA PHE A 36 -36.38 -6.95 -1.39
C PHE A 36 -36.91 -7.40 -0.02
N ARG A 37 -37.41 -6.47 0.81
CA ARG A 37 -37.96 -6.81 2.14
C ARG A 37 -39.13 -7.78 2.09
N ARG A 38 -39.98 -7.72 1.05
CA ARG A 38 -41.13 -8.61 0.91
C ARG A 38 -40.75 -10.02 0.48
N HIS A 39 -39.61 -10.18 -0.20
CA HIS A 39 -39.13 -11.47 -0.72
C HIS A 39 -38.09 -12.13 0.17
N VAL A 40 -37.89 -11.64 1.41
CA VAL A 40 -37.09 -12.38 2.40
C VAL A 40 -37.79 -13.71 2.70
N GLY A 41 -37.09 -14.81 2.47
CA GLY A 41 -37.61 -16.17 2.53
C GLY A 41 -38.06 -16.74 1.18
N ASP A 42 -38.12 -15.93 0.12
CA ASP A 42 -38.46 -16.38 -1.23
C ASP A 42 -37.20 -16.70 -2.05
N ALA A 43 -37.38 -17.46 -3.13
CA ALA A 43 -36.33 -17.74 -4.10
C ALA A 43 -35.95 -16.49 -4.90
N ARG A 44 -34.67 -16.41 -5.31
CA ARG A 44 -34.13 -15.29 -6.10
C ARG A 44 -34.91 -15.05 -7.38
N ALA A 45 -35.37 -16.10 -8.06
CA ALA A 45 -36.21 -15.96 -9.25
C ALA A 45 -37.47 -15.12 -9.01
N ALA A 46 -38.15 -15.29 -7.87
CA ALA A 46 -39.35 -14.52 -7.54
C ALA A 46 -39.00 -13.03 -7.28
N LEU A 47 -37.87 -12.78 -6.63
CA LEU A 47 -37.34 -11.43 -6.47
C LEU A 47 -37.01 -10.79 -7.82
N ASP A 48 -36.33 -11.52 -8.70
CA ASP A 48 -35.94 -11.04 -10.04
C ASP A 48 -37.18 -10.69 -10.88
N ASP A 49 -38.24 -11.52 -10.84
CA ASP A 49 -39.52 -11.24 -11.50
C ASP A 49 -40.16 -9.95 -10.94
N ALA A 50 -40.20 -9.79 -9.62
CA ALA A 50 -40.74 -8.58 -8.99
C ALA A 50 -39.91 -7.32 -9.29
N LEU A 51 -38.60 -7.46 -9.48
CA LEU A 51 -37.72 -6.36 -9.90
C LEU A 51 -37.92 -6.02 -11.39
N ALA A 52 -38.22 -7.01 -12.24
CA ALA A 52 -38.57 -6.78 -13.64
C ALA A 52 -39.90 -6.01 -13.77
N ASP A 53 -40.90 -6.32 -12.93
CA ASP A 53 -42.14 -5.55 -12.85
C ASP A 53 -41.88 -4.10 -12.40
N LEU A 54 -41.02 -3.91 -11.39
CA LEU A 54 -40.63 -2.58 -10.92
C LEU A 54 -39.91 -1.78 -12.03
N GLU A 55 -39.06 -2.44 -12.81
CA GLU A 55 -38.38 -1.84 -13.95
C GLU A 55 -39.38 -1.39 -15.02
N ALA A 56 -40.37 -2.22 -15.35
CA ALA A 56 -41.38 -1.90 -16.34
C ALA A 56 -42.28 -0.72 -15.94
N GLU A 57 -42.48 -0.51 -14.63
CA GLU A 57 -43.20 0.65 -14.08
C GLU A 57 -42.37 1.93 -14.02
N ALA A 58 -41.04 1.85 -14.11
CA ALA A 58 -40.14 2.99 -13.92
C ALA A 58 -40.01 3.83 -15.19
N ASP A 59 -39.97 5.16 -15.03
CA ASP A 59 -39.73 6.09 -16.15
C ASP A 59 -38.33 5.91 -16.77
N ASP A 60 -37.35 5.47 -15.96
CA ASP A 60 -35.99 5.14 -16.39
C ASP A 60 -35.58 3.75 -15.87
N PHE A 61 -35.58 2.77 -16.78
CA PHE A 61 -35.23 1.39 -16.46
C PHE A 61 -33.79 1.24 -15.93
N LYS A 62 -32.84 2.09 -16.35
CA LYS A 62 -31.45 2.03 -15.87
C LYS A 62 -31.35 2.49 -14.43
N LEU A 63 -32.20 3.44 -14.02
CA LEU A 63 -32.27 3.87 -12.63
C LEU A 63 -32.81 2.74 -11.74
N ALA A 64 -33.91 2.11 -12.13
CA ALA A 64 -34.49 0.97 -11.41
C ALA A 64 -33.49 -0.19 -11.25
N ARG A 65 -32.85 -0.61 -12.35
CA ARG A 65 -31.78 -1.62 -12.32
C ARG A 65 -30.58 -1.21 -11.48
N GLY A 66 -30.26 0.08 -11.49
CA GLY A 66 -29.18 0.64 -10.69
C GLY A 66 -29.44 0.54 -9.19
N PHE A 67 -30.65 0.87 -8.73
CA PHE A 67 -31.05 0.65 -7.34
C PHE A 67 -31.05 -0.83 -6.99
N ALA A 68 -31.65 -1.68 -7.83
CA ALA A 68 -31.68 -3.13 -7.61
C ALA A 68 -30.26 -3.70 -7.46
N SER A 69 -29.33 -3.32 -8.34
CA SER A 69 -27.93 -3.77 -8.28
C SER A 69 -27.18 -3.32 -7.02
N LEU A 70 -27.54 -2.17 -6.44
CA LEU A 70 -26.95 -1.72 -5.18
C LEU A 70 -27.53 -2.50 -4.00
N LEU A 71 -28.84 -2.72 -3.98
CA LEU A 71 -29.53 -3.47 -2.92
C LEU A 71 -29.19 -4.96 -2.94
N ASP A 72 -29.00 -5.56 -4.11
CA ASP A 72 -28.56 -6.96 -4.27
C ASP A 72 -27.23 -7.25 -3.55
N ARG A 73 -26.39 -6.23 -3.34
CA ARG A 73 -25.11 -6.35 -2.59
C ARG A 73 -25.28 -6.35 -1.08
N GLU A 74 -26.41 -5.86 -0.58
CA GLU A 74 -26.79 -5.87 0.83
C GLU A 74 -27.69 -7.08 1.15
N ALA A 75 -27.97 -7.92 0.15
CA ALA A 75 -28.77 -9.13 0.28
C ALA A 75 -27.87 -10.35 0.53
N VAL A 76 -28.30 -11.22 1.44
CA VAL A 76 -27.65 -12.51 1.71
C VAL A 76 -28.50 -13.62 1.10
N PHE A 77 -27.90 -14.39 0.22
CA PHE A 77 -28.54 -15.53 -0.42
C PHE A 77 -27.94 -16.84 0.10
N GLU A 78 -28.82 -17.79 0.42
CA GLU A 78 -28.43 -19.10 0.93
C GLU A 78 -29.04 -20.23 0.10
N THR A 79 -28.28 -21.33 0.01
CA THR A 79 -28.78 -22.59 -0.50
C THR A 79 -29.66 -23.25 0.57
N ALA A 80 -30.97 -23.08 0.46
CA ALA A 80 -31.94 -23.76 1.31
C ALA A 80 -32.30 -25.13 0.72
N ALA A 81 -31.68 -26.19 1.22
CA ALA A 81 -31.90 -27.55 0.72
C ALA A 81 -31.98 -28.58 1.86
N PRO A 82 -32.94 -29.54 1.83
CA PRO A 82 -33.00 -30.65 2.79
C PRO A 82 -31.76 -31.55 2.77
N LEU A 83 -31.08 -31.65 1.62
CA LEU A 83 -29.88 -32.45 1.40
C LEU A 83 -28.82 -31.62 0.68
N PRO A 84 -27.52 -31.90 0.88
CA PRO A 84 -26.46 -31.26 0.10
C PRO A 84 -26.69 -31.48 -1.40
N PRO A 85 -26.88 -30.42 -2.23
CA PRO A 85 -27.34 -30.56 -3.61
C PRO A 85 -26.49 -31.48 -4.49
N VAL A 86 -25.16 -31.41 -4.33
CA VAL A 86 -24.21 -32.30 -5.02
C VAL A 86 -24.48 -33.78 -4.69
N ARG A 87 -24.80 -34.10 -3.43
CA ARG A 87 -25.13 -35.48 -3.00
C ARG A 87 -26.49 -35.93 -3.52
N ALA A 88 -27.49 -35.05 -3.46
CA ALA A 88 -28.83 -35.32 -3.98
C ALA A 88 -28.78 -35.61 -5.49
N ARG A 89 -28.12 -34.74 -6.28
CA ARG A 89 -27.92 -34.93 -7.72
C ARG A 89 -27.21 -36.23 -8.06
N ARG A 90 -26.14 -36.56 -7.33
CA ARG A 90 -25.41 -37.81 -7.56
C ARG A 90 -26.30 -39.03 -7.34
N ALA A 91 -27.00 -39.11 -6.22
CA ALA A 91 -27.87 -40.23 -5.92
C ALA A 91 -29.03 -40.33 -6.92
N ALA A 92 -29.65 -39.19 -7.27
CA ALA A 92 -30.74 -39.14 -8.24
C ALA A 92 -30.31 -39.59 -9.64
N PHE A 93 -29.16 -39.15 -10.13
CA PHE A 93 -28.67 -39.52 -11.46
C PHE A 93 -28.16 -40.96 -11.53
N GLU A 94 -27.50 -41.47 -10.47
CA GLU A 94 -27.15 -42.89 -10.36
C GLU A 94 -28.42 -43.77 -10.32
N ALA A 95 -29.45 -43.36 -9.57
CA ALA A 95 -30.72 -44.05 -9.51
C ALA A 95 -31.47 -44.01 -10.85
N ALA A 96 -31.47 -42.87 -11.54
CA ALA A 96 -32.04 -42.71 -12.88
C ALA A 96 -31.38 -43.67 -13.89
N MET A 97 -30.06 -43.81 -13.86
CA MET A 97 -29.35 -44.77 -14.70
C MET A 97 -29.72 -46.22 -14.37
N SER A 98 -29.90 -46.54 -13.09
CA SER A 98 -30.24 -47.91 -12.65
C SER A 98 -31.65 -48.37 -13.08
N VAL A 99 -32.57 -47.43 -13.35
CA VAL A 99 -33.91 -47.73 -13.89
C VAL A 99 -33.98 -47.72 -15.42
N GLY A 100 -32.85 -47.54 -16.11
CA GLY A 100 -32.78 -47.51 -17.58
C GLY A 100 -32.96 -46.12 -18.20
N GLY A 101 -32.88 -45.06 -17.39
CA GLY A 101 -33.17 -43.68 -17.78
C GLY A 101 -34.52 -43.18 -17.27
N VAL A 102 -34.77 -41.88 -17.45
CA VAL A 102 -36.04 -41.23 -17.08
C VAL A 102 -36.61 -40.55 -18.32
N ALA A 103 -37.70 -41.10 -18.87
CA ALA A 103 -38.45 -40.55 -19.98
C ALA A 103 -39.93 -40.32 -19.64
N THR A 104 -40.39 -40.87 -18.52
CA THR A 104 -41.78 -40.79 -18.01
C THR A 104 -41.81 -40.34 -16.55
N GLU A 105 -42.96 -39.86 -16.07
CA GLU A 105 -43.13 -39.44 -14.67
C GLU A 105 -43.03 -40.64 -13.72
N GLU A 106 -43.48 -41.83 -14.14
CA GLU A 106 -43.33 -43.06 -13.38
C GLU A 106 -41.86 -43.45 -13.18
N GLU A 107 -41.03 -43.34 -14.23
CA GLU A 107 -39.59 -43.57 -14.14
C GLU A 107 -38.90 -42.52 -13.27
N ARG A 108 -39.34 -41.25 -13.35
CA ARG A 108 -38.84 -40.16 -12.51
C ARG A 108 -39.12 -40.44 -11.04
N ALA A 109 -40.37 -40.79 -10.71
CA ALA A 109 -40.77 -41.15 -9.35
C ALA A 109 -39.95 -42.35 -8.82
N ALA A 110 -39.74 -43.38 -9.65
CA ALA A 110 -38.94 -44.56 -9.28
C ALA A 110 -37.45 -44.24 -9.05
N ALA A 111 -36.89 -43.30 -9.83
CA ALA A 111 -35.52 -42.83 -9.63
C ALA A 111 -35.37 -42.02 -8.34
N LEU A 112 -36.30 -41.10 -8.07
CA LEU A 112 -36.32 -40.30 -6.83
C LEU A 112 -36.54 -41.17 -5.59
N ASP A 113 -37.42 -42.18 -5.65
CA ASP A 113 -37.66 -43.11 -4.54
C ASP A 113 -36.41 -43.95 -4.20
N ARG A 114 -35.72 -44.44 -5.22
CA ARG A 114 -34.46 -45.17 -5.05
C ARG A 114 -33.34 -44.27 -4.50
N ALA A 115 -33.25 -43.04 -4.97
CA ALA A 115 -32.27 -42.07 -4.47
C ALA A 115 -32.56 -41.65 -3.02
N ALA A 116 -33.84 -41.46 -2.68
CA ALA A 116 -34.28 -41.17 -1.32
C ALA A 116 -33.94 -42.33 -0.37
N SER A 117 -34.19 -43.56 -0.82
CA SER A 117 -33.84 -44.78 -0.08
C SER A 117 -32.34 -44.89 0.18
N SER A 118 -31.48 -44.57 -0.81
CA SER A 118 -30.03 -44.64 -0.64
C SER A 118 -29.47 -43.55 0.27
N LEU A 119 -30.13 -42.39 0.32
CA LEU A 119 -29.75 -41.26 1.16
C LEU A 119 -30.41 -41.25 2.55
N GLY A 120 -31.34 -42.18 2.82
CA GLY A 120 -32.10 -42.21 4.07
C GLY A 120 -33.02 -40.98 4.22
N SER A 121 -33.59 -40.50 3.12
CA SER A 121 -34.41 -39.29 3.05
C SER A 121 -35.75 -39.55 2.35
N SER A 122 -36.50 -38.50 1.99
CA SER A 122 -37.74 -38.60 1.20
C SER A 122 -37.50 -38.26 -0.28
N PRO A 123 -38.32 -38.77 -1.22
CA PRO A 123 -38.24 -38.40 -2.64
C PRO A 123 -38.37 -36.89 -2.85
N ALA A 124 -39.27 -36.24 -2.11
CA ALA A 124 -39.44 -34.79 -2.13
C ALA A 124 -38.16 -34.05 -1.69
N ALA A 125 -37.53 -34.49 -0.60
CA ALA A 125 -36.29 -33.89 -0.13
C ALA A 125 -35.13 -34.04 -1.14
N VAL A 126 -35.08 -35.16 -1.88
CA VAL A 126 -34.10 -35.33 -2.98
C VAL A 126 -34.42 -34.38 -4.12
N ASP A 127 -35.69 -34.30 -4.53
CA ASP A 127 -36.14 -33.47 -5.64
C ASP A 127 -35.90 -31.98 -5.41
N GLU A 128 -36.33 -31.47 -4.25
CA GLU A 128 -36.11 -30.09 -3.80
C GLU A 128 -34.61 -29.73 -3.75
N SER A 129 -33.76 -30.69 -3.43
CA SER A 129 -32.31 -30.48 -3.32
C SER A 129 -31.57 -30.54 -4.65
N LEU A 130 -32.18 -30.97 -5.77
CA LEU A 130 -31.46 -31.18 -7.03
C LEU A 130 -30.85 -29.89 -7.58
N THR A 131 -31.54 -28.76 -7.42
CA THR A 131 -31.19 -27.48 -8.03
C THR A 131 -31.09 -26.32 -7.06
N ALA A 132 -31.28 -26.56 -5.76
CA ALA A 132 -31.28 -25.53 -4.72
C ALA A 132 -29.97 -24.70 -4.62
N ASP A 133 -28.86 -25.20 -5.18
CA ASP A 133 -27.58 -24.48 -5.27
C ASP A 133 -27.44 -23.59 -6.51
N ARG A 134 -28.42 -23.55 -7.42
CA ARG A 134 -28.43 -22.61 -8.55
C ARG A 134 -28.81 -21.22 -8.04
N GLU A 135 -28.14 -20.18 -8.53
CA GLU A 135 -28.37 -18.78 -8.10
C GLU A 135 -29.85 -18.37 -8.12
N VAL A 136 -30.60 -18.77 -9.15
CA VAL A 136 -32.04 -18.46 -9.29
C VAL A 136 -32.93 -19.15 -8.24
N GLU A 137 -32.49 -20.28 -7.69
CA GLU A 137 -33.20 -21.08 -6.69
C GLU A 137 -32.75 -20.75 -5.25
N GLN A 138 -31.66 -19.98 -5.09
CA GLN A 138 -31.20 -19.57 -3.77
C GLN A 138 -32.25 -18.69 -3.10
N VAL A 139 -32.37 -18.83 -1.78
CA VAL A 139 -33.34 -18.08 -0.99
C VAL A 139 -32.68 -16.81 -0.47
N LEU A 140 -33.38 -15.68 -0.57
CA LEU A 140 -33.00 -14.45 0.11
C LEU A 140 -33.19 -14.67 1.63
N SER A 141 -32.13 -15.02 2.35
CA SER A 141 -32.21 -15.36 3.78
C SER A 141 -32.24 -14.13 4.66
N GLU A 142 -31.50 -13.08 4.29
CA GLU A 142 -31.40 -11.85 5.04
C GLU A 142 -31.34 -10.63 4.12
N PHE A 143 -32.03 -9.56 4.51
CA PHE A 143 -31.96 -8.27 3.86
C PHE A 143 -32.21 -7.14 4.87
N ASP A 144 -31.13 -6.56 5.37
CA ASP A 144 -31.15 -5.37 6.22
C ASP A 144 -30.28 -4.27 5.57
N PRO A 145 -30.80 -3.57 4.54
CA PRO A 145 -30.00 -2.61 3.81
C PRO A 145 -29.68 -1.43 4.72
N ARG A 146 -28.41 -1.04 4.75
CA ARG A 146 -27.93 0.07 5.57
C ARG A 146 -28.45 1.43 5.11
N TRP A 147 -29.06 1.50 3.92
CA TRP A 147 -29.58 2.73 3.35
C TRP A 147 -31.09 2.88 3.52
N THR A 148 -31.50 4.04 4.03
CA THR A 148 -32.84 4.59 3.79
C THR A 148 -33.02 4.93 2.30
N PRO A 149 -34.26 5.18 1.82
CA PRO A 149 -34.47 5.60 0.44
C PRO A 149 -33.65 6.82 0.03
N ASP A 150 -33.52 7.81 0.91
CA ASP A 150 -32.74 9.03 0.65
C ASP A 150 -31.23 8.73 0.57
N GLU A 151 -30.72 7.86 1.44
CA GLU A 151 -29.31 7.41 1.38
C GLU A 151 -29.03 6.52 0.16
N LEU A 152 -30.02 5.76 -0.32
CA LEU A 152 -29.89 4.98 -1.54
C LEU A 152 -29.74 5.90 -2.77
N LEU A 153 -30.44 7.03 -2.82
CA LEU A 153 -30.24 8.05 -3.86
C LEU A 153 -28.81 8.59 -3.83
N ALA A 154 -28.32 8.98 -2.64
CA ALA A 154 -26.94 9.46 -2.47
C ALA A 154 -25.90 8.41 -2.89
N GLN A 155 -26.08 7.17 -2.43
CA GLN A 155 -25.21 6.04 -2.79
C GLN A 155 -25.25 5.72 -4.30
N TYR A 156 -26.42 5.86 -4.92
CA TYR A 156 -26.58 5.71 -6.36
C TYR A 156 -25.81 6.80 -7.12
N ASN A 157 -25.97 8.06 -6.73
CA ASN A 157 -25.26 9.19 -7.36
C ASN A 157 -23.75 9.06 -7.23
N LEU A 158 -23.26 8.72 -6.03
CA LEU A 158 -21.86 8.41 -5.81
C LEU A 158 -21.41 7.25 -6.72
N SER A 159 -22.15 6.14 -6.74
CA SER A 159 -21.81 4.98 -7.56
C SER A 159 -21.82 5.28 -9.07
N LEU A 160 -22.72 6.13 -9.54
CA LEU A 160 -22.82 6.58 -10.93
C LEU A 160 -21.61 7.43 -11.32
N ALA A 161 -21.27 8.42 -10.51
CA ALA A 161 -20.10 9.27 -10.72
C ALA A 161 -18.79 8.46 -10.66
N GLN A 162 -18.67 7.52 -9.71
CA GLN A 162 -17.54 6.60 -9.65
C GLN A 162 -17.42 5.74 -10.91
N THR A 163 -18.53 5.24 -11.44
CA THR A 163 -18.54 4.47 -12.69
C THR A 163 -18.14 5.33 -13.89
N ALA A 164 -18.54 6.60 -13.94
CA ALA A 164 -18.10 7.55 -14.97
C ALA A 164 -16.58 7.79 -14.94
N LEU A 165 -15.97 7.82 -13.76
CA LEU A 165 -14.53 8.04 -13.58
C LEU A 165 -13.64 6.87 -14.06
N PHE A 166 -14.21 5.69 -14.36
CA PHE A 166 -13.42 4.58 -14.90
C PHE A 166 -12.84 4.85 -16.30
N ASP A 167 -13.41 5.80 -17.03
CA ASP A 167 -12.93 6.22 -18.36
C ASP A 167 -12.18 7.57 -18.30
N ALA A 168 -11.79 8.00 -17.09
CA ALA A 168 -11.00 9.22 -16.93
C ALA A 168 -9.55 9.01 -17.37
N THR A 169 -9.00 9.99 -18.08
CA THR A 169 -7.56 10.11 -18.36
C THR A 169 -6.85 11.00 -17.34
N GLU A 170 -7.56 11.96 -16.75
CA GLU A 170 -7.06 12.86 -15.71
C GLU A 170 -8.21 13.29 -14.79
N VAL A 171 -7.92 13.44 -13.50
CA VAL A 171 -8.80 14.10 -12.53
C VAL A 171 -8.05 15.21 -11.83
N ARG A 172 -8.66 16.40 -11.78
CA ARG A 172 -8.18 17.59 -11.08
C ARG A 172 -9.10 17.89 -9.91
N VAL A 173 -8.55 17.93 -8.70
CA VAL A 173 -9.29 18.14 -7.45
C VAL A 173 -8.84 19.43 -6.77
N ARG A 174 -9.81 20.29 -6.46
CA ARG A 174 -9.65 21.42 -5.53
C ARG A 174 -10.54 21.16 -4.33
N SER A 175 -10.00 21.39 -3.14
CA SER A 175 -10.68 21.14 -1.87
C SER A 175 -10.32 22.23 -0.87
N SER A 176 -11.27 22.56 0.00
CA SER A 176 -11.05 23.33 1.21
C SER A 176 -10.11 22.63 2.21
N ASP A 177 -9.98 21.30 2.10
CA ASP A 177 -8.97 20.48 2.80
C ASP A 177 -8.10 19.70 1.80
N PRO A 178 -7.04 20.33 1.25
CA PRO A 178 -6.11 19.65 0.34
C PRO A 178 -5.32 18.53 1.01
N LYS A 179 -5.09 18.59 2.34
CA LYS A 179 -4.33 17.56 3.06
C LYS A 179 -5.11 16.24 3.06
N ALA A 180 -6.41 16.29 3.35
CA ALA A 180 -7.26 15.10 3.29
C ALA A 180 -7.28 14.45 1.89
N VAL A 181 -7.28 15.26 0.82
CA VAL A 181 -7.21 14.74 -0.56
C VAL A 181 -5.87 14.05 -0.81
N VAL A 182 -4.75 14.67 -0.45
CA VAL A 182 -3.42 14.06 -0.59
C VAL A 182 -3.32 12.77 0.21
N SER A 183 -3.75 12.76 1.48
CA SER A 183 -3.76 11.55 2.30
C SER A 183 -4.61 10.44 1.69
N ALA A 184 -5.75 10.78 1.07
CA ALA A 184 -6.57 9.80 0.36
C ALA A 184 -5.88 9.25 -0.89
N VAL A 185 -5.22 10.10 -1.67
CA VAL A 185 -4.46 9.71 -2.86
C VAL A 185 -3.29 8.81 -2.50
N LYS A 186 -2.51 9.14 -1.46
CA LYS A 186 -1.40 8.31 -0.95
C LYS A 186 -1.91 6.96 -0.44
N ARG A 187 -2.97 6.94 0.38
CA ARG A 187 -3.61 5.68 0.84
C ARG A 187 -4.12 4.80 -0.30
N LEU A 188 -4.65 5.40 -1.35
CA LEU A 188 -5.11 4.67 -2.55
C LEU A 188 -3.96 4.33 -3.51
N ARG A 189 -2.73 4.74 -3.17
CA ARG A 189 -1.49 4.61 -3.95
C ARG A 189 -1.62 5.07 -5.41
N LEU A 190 -2.42 6.12 -5.64
CA LEU A 190 -2.68 6.62 -6.99
C LEU A 190 -1.52 7.47 -7.50
N MET A 191 -1.33 7.49 -8.81
CA MET A 191 -0.37 8.39 -9.44
C MET A 191 -0.90 9.81 -9.41
N TYR A 192 -0.16 10.71 -8.78
CA TYR A 192 -0.58 12.09 -8.61
C TYR A 192 0.55 13.11 -8.65
N GLU A 193 0.14 14.35 -8.86
CA GLU A 193 0.95 15.57 -8.83
C GLU A 193 0.16 16.68 -8.15
N ILE A 194 0.86 17.58 -7.49
CA ILE A 194 0.25 18.80 -6.95
C ILE A 194 0.72 19.96 -7.80
N ARG A 195 -0.20 20.65 -8.47
CA ARG A 195 0.10 21.83 -9.28
C ARG A 195 -0.22 23.11 -8.50
N LYS A 196 0.65 24.11 -8.61
CA LYS A 196 0.38 25.47 -8.17
C LYS A 196 -0.41 26.19 -9.27
N THR A 197 -1.50 26.85 -8.87
CA THR A 197 -2.33 27.66 -9.76
C THR A 197 -2.58 29.01 -9.10
N ASP A 198 -3.03 30.00 -9.87
CA ASP A 198 -3.40 31.32 -9.33
C ASP A 198 -4.52 31.23 -8.27
N ALA A 199 -5.33 30.16 -8.32
CA ALA A 199 -6.43 29.89 -7.39
C ALA A 199 -6.04 29.01 -6.20
N GLY A 200 -4.75 28.69 -6.03
CA GLY A 200 -4.23 27.81 -4.97
C GLY A 200 -3.64 26.51 -5.50
N ARG A 201 -3.68 25.44 -4.69
CA ARG A 201 -3.12 24.13 -5.05
C ARG A 201 -4.21 23.23 -5.63
N GLU A 202 -3.86 22.51 -6.69
CA GLU A 202 -4.73 21.53 -7.35
C GLU A 202 -4.04 20.17 -7.33
N VAL A 203 -4.75 19.14 -6.85
CA VAL A 203 -4.26 17.75 -6.89
C VAL A 203 -4.70 17.14 -8.21
N VAL A 204 -3.73 16.78 -9.03
CA VAL A 204 -3.93 16.14 -10.34
C VAL A 204 -3.62 14.66 -10.19
N VAL A 205 -4.58 13.81 -10.52
CA VAL A 205 -4.48 12.36 -10.41
C VAL A 205 -4.60 11.76 -11.80
N THR A 206 -3.64 10.93 -12.18
CA THR A 206 -3.63 10.25 -13.47
C THR A 206 -4.81 9.28 -13.53
N GLY A 207 -5.62 9.37 -14.58
CA GLY A 207 -6.78 8.52 -14.76
C GLY A 207 -6.43 7.12 -15.29
N PRO A 208 -7.31 6.12 -15.07
CA PRO A 208 -7.10 4.74 -15.52
C PRO A 208 -6.94 4.59 -17.04
N ASP A 209 -7.59 5.45 -17.84
CA ASP A 209 -7.55 5.36 -19.30
C ASP A 209 -6.33 6.05 -19.91
N ALA A 210 -5.56 6.83 -19.13
CA ALA A 210 -4.28 7.37 -19.58
C ALA A 210 -3.16 6.33 -19.60
N LEU A 211 -3.38 5.16 -19.00
CA LEU A 211 -2.36 4.13 -18.82
C LEU A 211 -2.38 3.17 -20.01
N PHE A 212 -1.19 2.74 -20.47
CA PHE A 212 -1.05 1.80 -21.60
C PHE A 212 -1.82 0.48 -21.39
N GLN A 213 -2.09 0.11 -20.14
CA GLN A 213 -2.92 -1.03 -19.78
C GLN A 213 -3.98 -0.65 -18.74
N ARG A 214 -5.25 -0.77 -19.09
CA ARG A 214 -6.38 -0.52 -18.18
C ARG A 214 -6.43 -1.59 -17.08
N THR A 215 -5.77 -1.36 -15.95
CA THR A 215 -5.84 -2.30 -14.81
C THR A 215 -7.12 -2.06 -14.01
N ARG A 216 -7.99 -3.09 -13.91
CA ARG A 216 -9.23 -3.03 -13.10
C ARG A 216 -8.96 -2.63 -11.65
N ARG A 217 -7.79 -3.02 -11.12
CA ARG A 217 -7.33 -2.68 -9.77
C ARG A 217 -7.11 -1.18 -9.62
N TYR A 218 -6.38 -0.54 -10.55
CA TYR A 218 -6.18 0.91 -10.53
C TYR A 218 -7.50 1.67 -10.69
N GLY A 219 -8.32 1.30 -11.68
CA GLY A 219 -9.62 1.95 -11.90
C GLY A 219 -10.53 1.90 -10.67
N THR A 220 -10.50 0.79 -9.92
CA THR A 220 -11.24 0.64 -8.66
C THR A 220 -10.69 1.54 -7.55
N ALA A 221 -9.36 1.62 -7.39
CA ALA A 221 -8.73 2.52 -6.44
C ALA A 221 -9.00 4.00 -6.79
N PHE A 222 -8.90 4.33 -8.08
CA PHE A 222 -9.15 5.67 -8.61
C PHE A 222 -10.59 6.10 -8.38
N ALA A 223 -11.57 5.26 -8.70
CA ALA A 223 -12.98 5.56 -8.45
C ALA A 223 -13.30 5.74 -6.95
N ARG A 224 -12.56 5.07 -6.06
CA ARG A 224 -12.69 5.26 -4.60
C ARG A 224 -12.20 6.64 -4.12
N LEU A 225 -11.36 7.33 -4.89
CA LEU A 225 -10.91 8.69 -4.57
C LEU A 225 -12.11 9.63 -4.38
N LEU A 226 -13.12 9.56 -5.26
CA LEU A 226 -14.28 10.43 -5.22
C LEU A 226 -15.00 10.36 -3.87
N ARG A 227 -15.10 9.19 -3.25
CA ARG A 227 -15.70 9.06 -1.92
C ARG A 227 -14.91 9.85 -0.88
N SER A 228 -13.58 9.77 -0.92
CA SER A 228 -12.72 10.48 0.04
C SER A 228 -12.78 11.99 -0.18
N VAL A 229 -12.82 12.43 -1.44
CA VAL A 229 -13.00 13.85 -1.81
C VAL A 229 -14.37 14.35 -1.37
N ALA A 230 -15.43 13.57 -1.57
CA ALA A 230 -16.79 13.95 -1.23
C ALA A 230 -17.08 13.98 0.28
N THR A 231 -16.18 13.42 1.11
CA THR A 231 -16.20 13.59 2.58
C THR A 231 -15.48 14.87 3.01
N ALA A 232 -14.59 15.43 2.19
CA ALA A 232 -14.01 16.75 2.44
C ALA A 232 -15.11 17.82 2.27
N GLY A 233 -14.98 18.98 2.93
CA GLY A 233 -16.01 20.03 2.96
C GLY A 233 -16.39 20.58 1.57
N ASP A 234 -15.94 21.77 1.22
CA ASP A 234 -16.14 22.30 -0.13
C ASP A 234 -15.10 21.73 -1.09
N TRP A 235 -15.55 21.16 -2.21
CA TRP A 235 -14.68 20.55 -3.22
C TRP A 235 -15.22 20.74 -4.65
N ARG A 236 -14.29 20.70 -5.61
CA ARG A 236 -14.58 20.66 -7.05
C ARG A 236 -13.65 19.64 -7.69
N LEU A 237 -14.23 18.72 -8.44
CA LEU A 237 -13.53 17.71 -9.22
C LEU A 237 -13.81 17.94 -10.70
N ALA A 238 -12.78 18.18 -11.50
CA ALA A 238 -12.86 18.21 -12.96
C ALA A 238 -12.16 16.96 -13.51
N ALA A 239 -12.86 16.16 -14.30
CA ALA A 239 -12.34 14.96 -14.93
C ALA A 239 -12.31 15.13 -16.44
N THR A 240 -11.19 14.76 -17.06
CA THR A 240 -11.08 14.55 -18.49
C THR A 240 -11.42 13.08 -18.77
N ILE A 241 -12.47 12.84 -19.55
CA ILE A 241 -13.01 11.50 -19.85
C ILE A 241 -12.76 11.15 -21.32
N ASP A 242 -12.21 9.96 -21.57
CA ASP A 242 -12.18 9.36 -22.90
C ASP A 242 -13.50 8.64 -23.19
N ASP A 243 -14.44 9.36 -23.81
CA ASP A 243 -15.71 8.81 -24.25
C ASP A 243 -15.58 8.23 -25.66
N ARG A 244 -15.08 6.99 -25.74
CA ARG A 244 -14.94 6.22 -27.00
C ARG A 244 -14.11 6.96 -28.06
N GLY A 245 -12.97 7.51 -27.66
CA GLY A 245 -12.05 8.28 -28.50
C GLY A 245 -12.39 9.76 -28.59
N THR A 246 -13.42 10.23 -27.87
CA THR A 246 -13.75 11.65 -27.79
C THR A 246 -13.47 12.15 -26.38
N GLU A 247 -12.53 13.08 -26.24
CA GLU A 247 -12.27 13.74 -24.97
C GLU A 247 -13.45 14.63 -24.56
N ARG A 248 -13.90 14.49 -23.31
CA ARG A 248 -14.97 15.30 -22.73
C ARG A 248 -14.64 15.69 -21.30
N GLU A 249 -15.15 16.85 -20.88
CA GLU A 249 -14.99 17.30 -19.50
C GLU A 249 -16.25 16.97 -18.66
N MET A 250 -16.02 16.41 -17.48
CA MET A 250 -17.01 16.25 -16.42
C MET A 250 -16.59 17.11 -15.23
N THR A 251 -17.52 17.89 -14.67
CA THR A 251 -17.30 18.60 -13.40
C THR A 251 -18.27 18.05 -12.36
N LEU A 252 -17.78 17.81 -11.15
CA LEU A 252 -18.54 17.42 -9.99
C LEU A 252 -18.22 18.36 -8.81
N THR A 253 -19.23 18.62 -7.98
CA THR A 253 -19.15 19.44 -6.76
C THR A 253 -19.92 18.78 -5.62
N SER A 254 -19.86 19.38 -4.43
CA SER A 254 -20.64 18.96 -3.26
C SER A 254 -22.16 19.01 -3.48
N ASP A 255 -22.64 19.82 -4.45
CA ASP A 255 -24.06 19.85 -4.83
C ASP A 255 -24.49 18.62 -5.66
N ASP A 256 -23.54 17.98 -6.35
CA ASP A 256 -23.79 16.86 -7.27
C ASP A 256 -23.70 15.50 -6.56
N VAL A 257 -22.69 15.34 -5.71
CA VAL A 257 -22.34 14.06 -5.09
C VAL A 257 -22.11 14.23 -3.59
N SER A 258 -22.80 13.43 -2.80
CA SER A 258 -22.59 13.28 -1.37
C SER A 258 -22.26 11.83 -1.01
N VAL A 259 -21.59 11.63 0.12
CA VAL A 259 -21.36 10.30 0.67
C VAL A 259 -22.57 9.94 1.54
N PRO A 260 -23.20 8.76 1.36
CA PRO A 260 -24.27 8.34 2.26
C PRO A 260 -23.71 8.23 3.70
N GLY A 261 -24.56 8.43 4.71
CA GLY A 261 -24.19 8.43 6.14
C GLY A 261 -23.73 7.08 6.70
N VAL A 262 -23.32 6.14 5.84
CA VAL A 262 -22.88 4.79 6.20
C VAL A 262 -21.44 4.55 5.77
N GLU A 263 -20.72 3.74 6.54
CA GLU A 263 -19.37 3.31 6.19
C GLU A 263 -19.36 2.34 5.00
N PRO A 264 -18.32 2.33 4.16
CA PRO A 264 -18.22 1.39 3.04
C PRO A 264 -17.96 -0.03 3.57
N MET A 265 -18.59 -1.07 2.96
CA MET A 265 -18.44 -2.47 3.43
C MET A 265 -17.01 -3.01 3.33
N ALA A 266 -16.20 -2.42 2.45
CA ALA A 266 -14.81 -2.79 2.24
C ALA A 266 -14.01 -1.53 2.02
N GLU A 267 -13.33 -1.06 3.06
CA GLU A 267 -12.09 -0.34 2.85
C GLU A 267 -11.05 -1.36 2.38
N PRO A 268 -10.35 -1.14 1.26
CA PRO A 268 -9.17 -1.96 0.98
C PRO A 268 -8.23 -1.80 2.19
N GLY A 269 -7.92 -2.91 2.86
CA GLY A 269 -6.92 -2.97 3.93
C GLY A 269 -5.49 -2.81 3.39
N PHE A 270 -5.29 -1.92 2.42
CA PHE A 270 -3.99 -1.60 1.86
C PHE A 270 -3.50 -0.28 2.46
N ASP A 271 -2.35 -0.42 3.13
CA ASP A 271 -1.30 0.57 3.32
C ASP A 271 -1.41 1.66 4.39
N SER A 272 -1.33 1.19 5.63
CA SER A 272 -0.33 1.71 6.57
C SER A 272 0.76 0.67 6.88
N GLY A 273 0.92 -0.34 6.02
CA GLY A 273 1.69 -1.55 6.28
C GLY A 273 3.10 -1.45 5.74
N VAL A 274 3.27 -1.19 4.44
CA VAL A 274 4.58 -1.21 3.79
C VAL A 274 5.48 -0.09 4.31
N GLU A 275 4.98 1.14 4.42
CA GLU A 275 5.75 2.28 4.90
C GLU A 275 6.12 2.12 6.38
N ALA A 276 5.16 1.70 7.21
CA ALA A 276 5.41 1.49 8.64
C ALA A 276 6.37 0.33 8.90
N ASP A 277 6.23 -0.77 8.16
CA ASP A 277 7.11 -1.93 8.20
C ASP A 277 8.54 -1.57 7.76
N PHE A 278 8.67 -0.85 6.63
CA PHE A 278 9.96 -0.33 6.17
C PHE A 278 10.62 0.54 7.23
N ALA A 279 9.89 1.52 7.78
CA ALA A 279 10.42 2.44 8.79
C ALA A 279 10.87 1.72 10.07
N ALA A 280 10.10 0.71 10.51
CA ALA A 280 10.44 -0.09 11.68
C ALA A 280 11.72 -0.91 11.46
N ARG A 281 11.85 -1.57 10.29
CA ARG A 281 13.04 -2.35 9.95
C ARG A 281 14.27 -1.47 9.75
N PHE A 282 14.13 -0.33 9.09
CA PHE A 282 15.25 0.59 8.84
C PHE A 282 15.82 1.16 10.15
N ARG A 283 14.95 1.63 11.06
CA ARG A 283 15.37 2.14 12.38
C ARG A 283 16.01 1.10 13.29
N GLY A 284 15.81 -0.19 13.00
CA GLY A 284 16.47 -1.27 13.71
C GLY A 284 17.93 -1.49 13.30
N LEU A 285 18.41 -0.78 12.27
CA LEU A 285 19.79 -0.81 11.81
C LEU A 285 20.58 0.35 12.42
N ASP A 286 21.84 0.07 12.74
CA ASP A 286 22.83 1.06 13.18
C ASP A 286 23.58 1.56 11.94
N LEU A 287 23.07 2.61 11.31
CA LEU A 287 23.59 3.22 10.09
C LEU A 287 23.85 4.71 10.34
N ASP A 288 24.76 5.31 9.57
CA ASP A 288 25.04 6.76 9.60
C ASP A 288 23.93 7.60 8.91
N TRP A 289 22.78 6.98 8.64
CA TRP A 289 21.60 7.59 8.03
C TRP A 289 20.43 7.58 9.01
N SER A 290 19.89 8.77 9.29
CA SER A 290 18.69 8.90 10.13
C SER A 290 17.42 9.04 9.27
N LEU A 291 16.38 8.26 9.60
CA LEU A 291 15.12 8.23 8.86
C LEU A 291 14.08 9.20 9.44
N VAL A 292 13.76 10.25 8.69
CA VAL A 292 12.66 11.18 8.95
C VAL A 292 11.40 10.70 8.22
N ARG A 293 10.26 10.66 8.92
CA ARG A 293 8.94 10.35 8.34
C ARG A 293 8.19 11.62 8.03
N GLU A 294 7.43 11.60 6.93
CA GLU A 294 6.59 12.73 6.49
C GLU A 294 7.38 14.05 6.48
N PRO A 295 8.51 14.11 5.75
CA PRO A 295 9.33 15.31 5.67
C PRO A 295 8.57 16.47 5.04
N GLU A 296 9.16 17.66 5.10
CA GLU A 296 8.55 18.87 4.55
C GLU A 296 8.31 18.76 3.03
N PRO A 297 7.16 19.25 2.52
CA PRO A 297 6.88 19.26 1.09
C PRO A 297 7.93 20.05 0.30
N LEU A 298 8.38 19.46 -0.81
CA LEU A 298 9.33 20.07 -1.73
C LEU A 298 8.59 20.90 -2.78
N GLU A 299 8.96 22.17 -2.91
CA GLU A 299 8.39 23.05 -3.92
C GLU A 299 9.28 23.09 -5.17
N THR A 300 8.76 22.60 -6.29
CA THR A 300 9.49 22.51 -7.56
C THR A 300 8.84 23.44 -8.58
N GLY A 301 9.26 24.71 -8.64
CA GLY A 301 8.72 25.72 -9.56
C GLY A 301 7.18 25.79 -9.55
N THR A 302 6.53 25.07 -10.48
CA THR A 302 5.08 24.98 -10.67
C THR A 302 4.38 23.81 -9.96
N SER A 303 5.12 22.90 -9.32
CA SER A 303 4.59 21.73 -8.61
C SER A 303 5.03 21.65 -7.15
N VAL A 304 4.37 20.76 -6.40
CA VAL A 304 4.74 20.38 -5.03
C VAL A 304 4.87 18.86 -4.98
N MET A 305 5.94 18.37 -4.37
CA MET A 305 6.21 16.96 -4.11
C MET A 305 6.16 16.69 -2.60
N ILE A 306 5.55 15.57 -2.20
CA ILE A 306 5.41 15.18 -0.79
C ILE A 306 5.96 13.75 -0.63
N PRO A 307 7.26 13.61 -0.34
CA PRO A 307 7.88 12.31 -0.12
C PRO A 307 7.36 11.64 1.17
N ASP A 308 7.42 10.32 1.23
CA ASP A 308 7.11 9.52 2.43
C ASP A 308 8.17 9.66 3.52
N PHE A 309 9.44 9.69 3.10
CA PHE A 309 10.59 9.69 3.99
C PHE A 309 11.70 10.61 3.49
N ALA A 310 12.60 10.95 4.40
CA ALA A 310 13.92 11.49 4.09
C ALA A 310 14.98 10.75 4.91
N PHE A 311 16.15 10.55 4.32
CA PHE A 311 17.35 10.07 4.96
C PHE A 311 18.32 11.23 5.14
N ASP A 312 18.67 11.53 6.38
CA ASP A 312 19.67 12.54 6.72
C ASP A 312 20.98 11.86 7.05
N TYR A 313 22.05 12.23 6.35
CA TYR A 313 23.38 11.73 6.64
C TYR A 313 23.94 12.38 7.90
N ALA A 314 24.53 11.59 8.80
CA ALA A 314 24.97 12.07 10.11
C ALA A 314 26.19 13.01 10.06
N HIS A 315 26.97 12.97 8.97
CA HIS A 315 28.28 13.62 8.87
C HIS A 315 28.35 14.76 7.84
N ALA A 316 27.26 15.06 7.15
CA ALA A 316 27.17 16.22 6.26
C ALA A 316 25.75 16.75 6.17
N ASP A 317 25.57 17.98 5.70
CA ASP A 317 24.25 18.53 5.36
C ASP A 317 23.78 17.95 4.02
N PHE A 318 23.49 16.64 4.02
CA PHE A 318 23.08 15.89 2.84
C PHE A 318 21.84 15.06 3.15
N ARG A 319 20.83 15.21 2.28
CA ARG A 319 19.52 14.59 2.45
C ARG A 319 19.08 13.87 1.17
N VAL A 320 18.62 12.63 1.33
CA VAL A 320 18.00 11.85 0.26
C VAL A 320 16.52 11.64 0.57
N PHE A 321 15.63 12.08 -0.31
CA PHE A 321 14.21 11.83 -0.19
C PHE A 321 13.85 10.43 -0.70
N PHE A 322 12.82 9.84 -0.11
CA PHE A 322 12.37 8.50 -0.47
C PHE A 322 10.84 8.42 -0.52
N GLU A 323 10.33 7.93 -1.65
CA GLU A 323 8.89 7.74 -1.89
C GLU A 323 8.60 6.27 -2.20
N ILE A 324 7.62 5.69 -1.52
CA ILE A 324 7.13 4.34 -1.79
C ILE A 324 5.89 4.44 -2.67
N MET A 325 6.06 4.15 -3.95
CA MET A 325 4.99 4.17 -4.95
C MET A 325 4.28 2.81 -5.01
N GLY A 326 2.95 2.85 -5.06
CA GLY A 326 2.14 1.67 -5.41
C GLY A 326 1.97 1.53 -6.91
N PHE A 327 0.97 2.18 -7.48
CA PHE A 327 0.78 2.15 -8.93
C PHE A 327 1.74 3.14 -9.61
N TRP A 328 2.37 2.72 -10.70
CA TRP A 328 3.36 3.52 -11.43
C TRP A 328 3.41 3.14 -12.92
N THR A 329 3.96 4.04 -13.74
CA THR A 329 4.42 3.77 -15.11
C THR A 329 5.85 4.29 -15.29
N PRO A 330 6.61 3.84 -16.29
CA PRO A 330 7.94 4.37 -16.58
C PRO A 330 7.95 5.90 -16.72
N GLU A 331 7.01 6.47 -17.47
CA GLU A 331 6.92 7.92 -17.68
C GLU A 331 6.60 8.67 -16.39
N TYR A 332 5.79 8.07 -15.50
CA TYR A 332 5.49 8.65 -14.19
C TYR A 332 6.73 8.68 -13.28
N VAL A 333 7.50 7.58 -13.28
CA VAL A 333 8.76 7.48 -12.52
C VAL A 333 9.79 8.47 -13.06
N GLU A 334 10.01 8.50 -14.37
CA GLU A 334 10.94 9.44 -15.02
C GLU A 334 10.57 10.89 -14.71
N LYS A 335 9.28 11.23 -14.77
CA LYS A 335 8.80 12.56 -14.41
C LYS A 335 9.04 12.90 -12.94
N LYS A 336 8.83 11.94 -12.02
CA LYS A 336 9.09 12.11 -10.58
C LYS A 336 10.57 12.31 -10.27
N LEU A 337 11.44 11.50 -10.86
CA LEU A 337 12.90 11.64 -10.71
C LEU A 337 13.40 12.93 -11.34
N GLY A 338 12.81 13.36 -12.47
CA GLY A 338 13.15 14.62 -13.13
C GLY A 338 12.68 15.88 -12.39
N GLN A 339 11.67 15.81 -11.51
CA GLN A 339 11.13 16.98 -10.79
C GLN A 339 12.14 17.64 -9.86
N LEU A 340 13.16 16.90 -9.41
CA LEU A 340 14.16 17.38 -8.46
C LEU A 340 15.55 17.51 -9.07
N ALA A 341 15.73 17.11 -10.34
CA ALA A 341 17.02 17.22 -11.02
C ALA A 341 17.52 18.67 -11.17
N ASP A 342 16.61 19.65 -11.15
CA ASP A 342 16.93 21.09 -11.25
C ASP A 342 17.05 21.78 -9.87
N VAL A 343 16.86 21.06 -8.76
CA VAL A 343 17.00 21.60 -7.40
C VAL A 343 18.35 21.15 -6.85
N GLU A 344 19.26 22.10 -6.61
CA GLU A 344 20.56 21.82 -5.99
C GLU A 344 20.36 21.10 -4.64
N ASP A 345 21.21 20.11 -4.37
CA ASP A 345 21.29 19.35 -3.12
C ASP A 345 20.02 18.55 -2.73
N VAL A 346 19.20 18.17 -3.72
CA VAL A 346 18.03 17.33 -3.48
C VAL A 346 18.08 16.04 -4.28
N GLU A 347 18.30 14.94 -3.58
CA GLU A 347 18.26 13.58 -4.14
C GLU A 347 16.93 12.89 -3.88
N LEU A 348 16.48 12.06 -4.82
CA LEU A 348 15.26 11.29 -4.69
C LEU A 348 15.47 9.85 -5.12
N VAL A 349 15.11 8.94 -4.23
CA VAL A 349 14.98 7.51 -4.48
C VAL A 349 13.49 7.14 -4.45
N VAL A 350 13.06 6.26 -5.35
CA VAL A 350 11.67 5.80 -5.42
C VAL A 350 11.63 4.28 -5.30
N ALA A 351 10.77 3.76 -4.43
CA ALA A 351 10.44 2.35 -4.39
C ALA A 351 9.16 2.09 -5.20
N VAL A 352 9.17 1.08 -6.08
CA VAL A 352 8.07 0.83 -7.02
C VAL A 352 7.54 -0.59 -6.88
N ASP A 353 6.22 -0.74 -6.68
CA ASP A 353 5.59 -2.06 -6.50
C ASP A 353 5.50 -2.78 -7.85
N GLU A 354 6.31 -3.82 -8.04
CA GLU A 354 6.34 -4.64 -9.26
C GLU A 354 5.00 -5.35 -9.50
N SER A 355 4.22 -5.60 -8.45
CA SER A 355 2.90 -6.25 -8.57
C SER A 355 1.78 -5.29 -8.99
N LEU A 356 2.04 -3.98 -8.95
CA LEU A 356 1.10 -2.91 -9.28
C LEU A 356 1.55 -2.04 -10.45
N GLY A 357 2.69 -2.35 -11.08
CA GLY A 357 3.15 -1.67 -12.29
C GLY A 357 2.10 -1.71 -13.40
N VAL A 358 1.89 -0.57 -14.07
CA VAL A 358 0.88 -0.42 -15.14
C VAL A 358 1.51 -0.36 -16.55
N GLY A 359 2.72 -0.93 -16.71
CA GLY A 359 3.52 -0.94 -17.94
C GLY A 359 4.48 -2.14 -18.03
N GLU A 360 5.38 -2.16 -19.02
CA GLU A 360 6.44 -3.19 -19.15
C GLU A 360 7.44 -3.11 -17.98
N ASP A 361 8.13 -4.23 -17.72
CA ASP A 361 9.10 -4.38 -16.62
C ASP A 361 10.17 -3.27 -16.66
N ILE A 362 10.54 -2.75 -15.48
CA ILE A 362 11.70 -1.87 -15.31
C ILE A 362 12.96 -2.69 -15.58
N ALA A 363 13.26 -2.91 -16.86
CA ALA A 363 14.59 -3.30 -17.27
C ALA A 363 15.47 -2.04 -17.26
N ALA A 364 16.00 -1.75 -16.06
CA ALA A 364 17.28 -1.09 -15.83
C ALA A 364 17.49 0.28 -16.47
N ARG A 365 17.11 1.39 -15.82
CA ARG A 365 17.63 2.72 -16.22
C ARG A 365 18.01 3.70 -15.11
N ASP A 366 17.63 3.48 -13.84
CA ASP A 366 18.05 4.37 -12.77
C ASP A 366 18.29 3.60 -11.47
N HIS A 367 19.49 3.75 -10.88
CA HIS A 367 19.83 3.17 -9.57
C HIS A 367 18.95 3.76 -8.45
N ARG A 368 18.31 4.91 -8.71
CA ARG A 368 17.36 5.57 -7.81
C ARG A 368 15.96 4.95 -7.83
N ALA A 369 15.69 3.94 -8.65
CA ALA A 369 14.41 3.21 -8.66
C ALA A 369 14.57 1.78 -8.10
N VAL A 370 13.99 1.52 -6.92
CA VAL A 370 14.10 0.24 -6.21
C VAL A 370 12.79 -0.55 -6.36
N PRO A 371 12.77 -1.66 -7.12
CA PRO A 371 11.58 -2.49 -7.22
C PRO A 371 11.27 -3.23 -5.90
N TYR A 372 9.99 -3.45 -5.60
CA TYR A 372 9.57 -4.31 -4.50
C TYR A 372 8.29 -5.08 -4.80
N ALA A 373 8.07 -6.18 -4.08
CA ALA A 373 6.82 -6.93 -4.10
C ALA A 373 6.38 -7.22 -2.66
N GLY A 374 5.23 -6.69 -2.26
CA GLY A 374 4.65 -6.88 -0.92
C GLY A 374 5.34 -6.09 0.20
N SER A 375 6.67 -6.01 0.26
CA SER A 375 7.41 -5.14 1.19
C SER A 375 8.70 -4.61 0.57
N VAL A 376 9.08 -3.37 0.90
CA VAL A 376 10.36 -2.80 0.50
C VAL A 376 11.50 -3.48 1.26
N ARG A 377 12.49 -3.98 0.53
CA ARG A 377 13.68 -4.60 1.13
C ARG A 377 14.66 -3.52 1.57
N VAL A 378 14.89 -3.44 2.88
CA VAL A 378 15.81 -2.44 3.46
C VAL A 378 17.21 -2.52 2.85
N LYS A 379 17.73 -3.73 2.60
CA LYS A 379 19.05 -3.91 1.96
C LYS A 379 19.13 -3.18 0.61
N ASP A 380 18.10 -3.28 -0.22
CA ASP A 380 18.14 -2.73 -1.58
C ASP A 380 18.14 -1.19 -1.53
N VAL A 381 17.53 -0.58 -0.50
CA VAL A 381 17.62 0.87 -0.24
C VAL A 381 18.98 1.25 0.36
N VAL A 382 19.51 0.46 1.29
CA VAL A 382 20.82 0.70 1.90
C VAL A 382 21.94 0.59 0.87
N ASP A 383 21.85 -0.31 -0.10
CA ASP A 383 22.84 -0.40 -1.18
C ASP A 383 22.87 0.91 -1.99
N VAL A 384 21.71 1.53 -2.25
CA VAL A 384 21.64 2.85 -2.91
C VAL A 384 22.23 3.95 -2.02
N LEU A 385 21.89 3.96 -0.72
CA LEU A 385 22.45 4.94 0.22
C LEU A 385 23.98 4.84 0.36
N ARG A 386 24.54 3.63 0.25
CA ARG A 386 25.98 3.38 0.30
C ARG A 386 26.75 3.96 -0.88
N ASP A 387 26.12 4.05 -2.04
CA ASP A 387 26.72 4.71 -3.20
C ASP A 387 26.91 6.21 -2.90
N TYR A 388 25.88 6.87 -2.35
CA TYR A 388 25.98 8.27 -1.88
C TYR A 388 26.98 8.43 -0.73
N GLU A 389 26.96 7.52 0.24
CA GLU A 389 27.86 7.53 1.40
C GLU A 389 29.33 7.43 0.97
N SER A 390 29.63 6.58 -0.01
CA SER A 390 31.00 6.41 -0.53
C SER A 390 31.56 7.73 -1.11
N ASP A 391 30.74 8.46 -1.85
CA ASP A 391 31.12 9.76 -2.41
C ASP A 391 31.30 10.82 -1.30
N LEU A 392 30.38 10.88 -0.34
CA LEU A 392 30.46 11.79 0.81
C LEU A 392 31.69 11.53 1.69
N VAL A 393 32.04 10.25 1.91
CA VAL A 393 33.23 9.85 2.65
C VAL A 393 34.50 10.23 1.89
N ALA A 394 34.54 10.01 0.58
CA ALA A 394 35.68 10.40 -0.25
C ALA A 394 35.90 11.93 -0.24
N ASP A 395 34.83 12.71 -0.34
CA ASP A 395 34.88 14.17 -0.26
C ASP A 395 35.37 14.63 1.11
N ALA A 396 34.84 14.05 2.19
CA ALA A 396 35.28 14.33 3.55
C ALA A 396 36.77 13.98 3.76
N ALA A 397 37.21 12.79 3.31
CA ALA A 397 38.60 12.36 3.39
C ALA A 397 39.54 13.30 2.63
N SER A 398 39.13 13.79 1.45
CA SER A 398 39.91 14.75 0.66
C SER A 398 40.11 16.12 1.34
N SER A 399 39.20 16.47 2.26
CA SER A 399 39.26 17.71 3.05
C SER A 399 40.14 17.59 4.29
N LEU A 400 40.48 16.36 4.70
CA LEU A 400 41.33 16.09 5.86
C LEU A 400 42.82 16.22 5.49
N PRO A 401 43.67 16.61 6.46
CA PRO A 401 45.12 16.57 6.26
C PRO A 401 45.61 15.13 6.20
N ALA A 402 46.70 14.90 5.47
CA ALA A 402 47.32 13.57 5.35
C ALA A 402 47.84 13.01 6.69
N GLU A 403 48.17 13.89 7.65
CA GLU A 403 48.61 13.51 8.99
C GLU A 403 47.80 14.23 10.07
N LEU A 404 47.44 13.49 11.12
CA LEU A 404 46.76 14.00 12.31
C LEU A 404 47.47 13.56 13.59
N ALA A 405 47.59 14.49 14.54
CA ALA A 405 48.08 14.23 15.89
C ALA A 405 47.02 14.69 16.90
N PRO A 406 46.19 13.77 17.41
CA PRO A 406 45.27 14.08 18.51
C PRO A 406 46.01 14.52 19.78
N ASP A 407 45.42 15.46 20.53
CA ASP A 407 46.01 15.90 21.80
C ASP A 407 45.91 14.81 22.87
N ASP A 408 44.81 14.05 22.89
CA ASP A 408 44.55 12.99 23.86
C ASP A 408 45.57 11.84 23.72
N ASP A 409 46.01 11.31 24.86
CA ASP A 409 46.93 10.17 24.91
C ASP A 409 46.26 8.87 24.43
N VAL A 410 44.94 8.78 24.60
CA VAL A 410 44.09 7.66 24.18
C VAL A 410 42.78 8.22 23.62
N VAL A 411 42.48 7.93 22.35
CA VAL A 411 41.25 8.36 21.70
C VAL A 411 40.75 7.30 20.72
N THR A 412 39.46 7.02 20.72
CA THR A 412 38.87 6.10 19.74
C THR A 412 38.74 6.78 18.39
N LEU A 413 38.84 6.02 17.29
CA LEU A 413 38.58 6.55 15.95
C LEU A 413 37.19 7.16 15.84
N SER A 414 36.19 6.57 16.50
CA SER A 414 34.82 7.11 16.59
C SER A 414 34.77 8.48 17.28
N ALA A 415 35.46 8.65 18.42
CA ALA A 415 35.49 9.94 19.12
C ALA A 415 36.22 11.01 18.29
N LEU A 416 37.32 10.63 17.61
CA LEU A 416 38.04 11.53 16.73
C LEU A 416 37.21 11.94 15.51
N ALA A 417 36.51 10.99 14.89
CA ALA A 417 35.62 11.24 13.75
C ALA A 417 34.50 12.21 14.13
N VAL A 418 33.85 12.01 15.29
CA VAL A 418 32.84 12.95 15.83
C VAL A 418 33.43 14.34 16.05
N ALA A 419 34.64 14.45 16.63
CA ALA A 419 35.30 15.74 16.84
C ALA A 419 35.60 16.48 15.53
N ARG A 420 35.71 15.76 14.42
CA ARG A 420 35.94 16.30 13.07
C ARG A 420 34.68 16.41 12.23
N GLY A 421 33.55 15.90 12.71
CA GLY A 421 32.28 15.89 11.97
C GLY A 421 32.32 15.00 10.73
N VAL A 422 33.12 13.93 10.73
CA VAL A 422 33.26 12.99 9.61
C VAL A 422 32.88 11.57 10.06
N SER A 423 32.69 10.65 9.11
CA SER A 423 32.58 9.22 9.42
C SER A 423 33.93 8.65 9.83
N VAL A 424 33.95 7.49 10.49
CA VAL A 424 35.22 6.82 10.84
C VAL A 424 36.00 6.43 9.59
N ASP A 425 35.30 5.98 8.54
CA ASP A 425 35.91 5.51 7.30
C ASP A 425 36.67 6.63 6.56
N ALA A 426 36.28 7.90 6.76
CA ALA A 426 37.03 9.04 6.23
C ALA A 426 38.45 9.19 6.83
N LEU A 427 38.74 8.52 7.94
CA LEU A 427 40.05 8.54 8.61
C LEU A 427 40.99 7.43 8.11
N ASP A 428 40.53 6.49 7.26
CA ASP A 428 41.30 5.29 6.89
C ASP A 428 42.64 5.62 6.20
N ASP A 429 42.68 6.70 5.42
CA ASP A 429 43.88 7.17 4.71
C ASP A 429 44.72 8.21 5.50
N VAL A 430 44.31 8.53 6.73
CA VAL A 430 45.01 9.51 7.58
C VAL A 430 46.11 8.83 8.40
N ALA A 431 47.32 9.38 8.36
CA ALA A 431 48.42 8.90 9.19
C ALA A 431 48.44 9.56 10.58
N PHE A 432 48.73 8.76 11.61
CA PHE A 432 48.80 9.21 13.01
C PHE A 432 50.22 9.04 13.56
N PRO A 433 51.17 9.95 13.27
CA PRO A 433 52.59 9.74 13.59
C PRO A 433 52.91 9.68 15.08
N GLU A 434 52.05 10.24 15.94
CA GLU A 434 52.25 10.30 17.40
C GLU A 434 51.54 9.16 18.16
N HIS A 435 50.70 8.38 17.47
CA HIS A 435 49.86 7.35 18.05
C HIS A 435 50.05 6.03 17.31
N GLU A 436 49.79 4.94 18.01
CA GLU A 436 49.66 3.63 17.42
C GLU A 436 48.19 3.21 17.43
N LEU A 437 47.68 2.72 16.30
CA LEU A 437 46.32 2.19 16.21
C LEU A 437 46.28 0.76 16.80
N VAL A 438 45.55 0.60 17.89
CA VAL A 438 45.32 -0.67 18.56
C VAL A 438 43.82 -0.95 18.57
N GLY A 439 43.39 -1.93 17.76
CA GLY A 439 41.95 -2.16 17.54
C GLY A 439 41.33 -0.96 16.82
N ARG A 440 40.42 -0.24 17.50
CA ARG A 440 39.80 1.01 17.02
C ARG A 440 40.22 2.25 17.82
N THR A 441 41.33 2.16 18.56
CA THR A 441 41.80 3.21 19.46
C THR A 441 43.21 3.64 19.10
N LEU A 442 43.41 4.94 18.96
CA LEU A 442 44.72 5.58 18.81
C LEU A 442 45.32 5.80 20.19
N VAL A 443 46.51 5.23 20.42
CA VAL A 443 47.18 5.23 21.72
C VAL A 443 48.61 5.73 21.58
N ARG A 444 49.01 6.72 22.37
CA ARG A 444 50.42 7.15 22.39
C ARG A 444 51.31 6.02 22.92
N PRO A 445 52.49 5.79 22.32
CA PRO A 445 53.41 4.72 22.77
C PRO A 445 53.72 4.73 24.27
N ALA A 446 53.83 5.91 24.89
CA ALA A 446 54.09 6.06 26.33
C ALA A 446 53.00 5.42 27.21
N VAL A 447 51.74 5.42 26.76
CA VAL A 447 50.64 4.76 27.48
C VAL A 447 50.76 3.24 27.36
N LEU A 448 51.08 2.74 26.17
CA LEU A 448 51.30 1.31 25.95
C LEU A 448 52.47 0.79 26.78
N ASP A 449 53.56 1.55 26.87
CA ASP A 449 54.73 1.21 27.71
C ASP A 449 54.37 1.18 29.21
N ALA A 450 53.54 2.11 29.67
CA ALA A 450 53.08 2.14 31.05
C ALA A 450 52.21 0.91 31.40
N VAL A 451 51.28 0.55 30.49
CA VAL A 451 50.43 -0.64 30.65
C VAL A 451 51.26 -1.92 30.57
N ALA A 452 52.26 -2.00 29.67
CA ALA A 452 53.13 -3.16 29.53
C ALA A 452 53.86 -3.50 30.84
N GLY A 453 54.16 -2.50 31.66
CA GLY A 453 54.77 -2.69 32.99
C GLY A 453 53.81 -3.20 34.07
N GLU A 454 52.50 -3.18 33.83
CA GLU A 454 51.46 -3.59 34.77
C GLU A 454 50.84 -4.95 34.41
N ILE A 455 50.90 -5.35 33.13
CA ILE A 455 50.34 -6.62 32.66
C ILE A 455 51.40 -7.73 32.72
N GLU A 456 51.08 -8.82 33.41
CA GLU A 456 51.95 -9.99 33.57
C GLU A 456 51.26 -11.29 33.16
N ALA A 457 52.04 -12.26 32.69
CA ALA A 457 51.54 -13.61 32.42
C ALA A 457 51.04 -14.28 33.71
N GLY A 458 49.82 -14.81 33.67
CA GLY A 458 49.12 -15.40 34.81
C GLY A 458 48.15 -14.44 35.52
N MET A 459 48.11 -13.15 35.13
CA MET A 459 47.08 -12.23 35.59
C MET A 459 45.69 -12.66 35.09
N SER A 460 44.65 -12.48 35.91
CA SER A 460 43.27 -12.71 35.47
C SER A 460 42.83 -11.65 34.45
N LEU A 461 42.04 -12.04 33.45
CA LEU A 461 41.49 -11.15 32.43
C LEU A 461 40.81 -9.92 33.03
N SER A 462 39.99 -10.08 34.08
CA SER A 462 39.30 -8.96 34.73
C SER A 462 40.24 -7.94 35.38
N ALA A 463 41.40 -8.38 35.86
CA ALA A 463 42.41 -7.50 36.45
C ALA A 463 43.18 -6.75 35.34
N ALA A 464 43.43 -7.43 34.21
CA ALA A 464 43.99 -6.79 33.03
C ALA A 464 43.01 -5.76 32.43
N GLU A 465 41.73 -6.11 32.28
CA GLU A 465 40.66 -5.19 31.85
C GLU A 465 40.59 -3.96 32.76
N SER A 466 40.61 -4.13 34.08
CA SER A 466 40.60 -2.99 35.02
C SER A 466 41.79 -2.05 34.83
N ALA A 467 43.01 -2.58 34.62
CA ALA A 467 44.21 -1.77 34.40
C ALA A 467 44.21 -1.03 33.05
N LEU A 468 43.48 -1.57 32.07
CA LEU A 468 43.28 -0.96 30.75
C LEU A 468 42.19 0.12 30.78
N ASP A 469 41.06 -0.16 31.42
CA ASP A 469 39.93 0.76 31.60
C ASP A 469 40.37 2.04 32.34
N ASP A 470 41.25 1.91 33.35
CA ASP A 470 41.83 3.06 34.08
C ASP A 470 42.58 4.05 33.16
N ARG A 471 42.92 3.62 31.94
CA ARG A 471 43.57 4.44 30.91
C ARG A 471 42.72 4.66 29.66
N GLY A 472 41.44 4.31 29.69
CA GLY A 472 40.51 4.47 28.56
C GLY A 472 40.73 3.48 27.41
N LEU A 473 41.30 2.30 27.71
CA LEU A 473 41.60 1.26 26.72
C LEU A 473 40.55 0.14 26.77
N ASP A 474 39.41 0.37 26.16
CA ASP A 474 38.24 -0.52 26.29
C ASP A 474 38.37 -1.86 25.51
N ASP A 475 39.25 -1.95 24.50
CA ASP A 475 39.49 -3.18 23.72
C ASP A 475 40.66 -3.98 24.30
N ALA A 476 40.39 -4.67 25.41
CA ALA A 476 41.39 -5.46 26.11
C ALA A 476 42.04 -6.53 25.23
N SER A 477 41.28 -7.12 24.30
CA SER A 477 41.79 -8.16 23.41
C SER A 477 42.81 -7.60 22.42
N ALA A 478 42.55 -6.46 21.80
CA ALA A 478 43.47 -5.82 20.88
C ALA A 478 44.75 -5.35 21.59
N VAL A 479 44.62 -4.74 22.78
CA VAL A 479 45.77 -4.25 23.55
C VAL A 479 46.65 -5.40 24.05
N LEU A 480 46.06 -6.43 24.66
CA LEU A 480 46.82 -7.62 25.09
C LEU A 480 47.54 -8.27 23.90
N SER A 481 46.84 -8.40 22.77
CA SER A 481 47.41 -8.92 21.53
C SER A 481 48.63 -8.10 21.07
N ARG A 482 48.55 -6.78 21.14
CA ARG A 482 49.65 -5.87 20.79
C ARG A 482 50.83 -5.95 21.76
N LEU A 483 50.57 -6.17 23.04
CA LEU A 483 51.59 -6.33 24.08
C LEU A 483 52.26 -7.72 24.08
N GLY A 484 51.86 -8.62 23.17
CA GLY A 484 52.44 -9.96 23.06
C GLY A 484 51.75 -11.01 23.94
N TYR A 485 50.55 -10.71 24.42
CA TYR A 485 49.74 -11.61 25.24
C TYR A 485 48.51 -12.15 24.49
N ARG A 486 47.95 -13.24 25.00
CA ARG A 486 46.68 -13.85 24.58
C ARG A 486 45.87 -14.25 25.81
N VAL A 487 44.57 -14.38 25.65
CA VAL A 487 43.67 -14.83 26.71
C VAL A 487 43.50 -16.35 26.62
N GLU A 488 43.84 -17.06 27.69
CA GLU A 488 43.48 -18.46 27.91
C GLU A 488 42.15 -18.49 28.66
N TRP A 489 41.07 -18.89 27.98
CA TRP A 489 39.72 -18.87 28.54
C TRP A 489 39.47 -20.06 29.49
N GLU A 490 39.01 -19.77 30.70
CA GLU A 490 38.58 -20.74 31.71
C GLU A 490 37.04 -20.81 31.76
N GLY A 491 36.42 -21.14 30.62
CA GLY A 491 34.97 -21.19 30.46
C GLY A 491 34.36 -19.92 29.86
N LEU A 492 33.12 -19.57 30.27
CA LEU A 492 32.33 -18.48 29.65
C LEU A 492 32.52 -17.10 30.29
N THR A 493 33.16 -17.02 31.47
CA THR A 493 33.18 -15.78 32.29
C THR A 493 34.57 -15.41 32.81
N GLY A 494 35.62 -16.12 32.40
CA GLY A 494 36.95 -15.90 32.94
C GLY A 494 38.05 -16.35 32.00
N GLY A 495 39.23 -15.78 32.18
CA GLY A 495 40.43 -16.17 31.47
C GLY A 495 41.68 -15.65 32.18
N ALA A 496 42.82 -16.19 31.81
CA ALA A 496 44.13 -15.74 32.28
C ALA A 496 44.95 -15.21 31.10
N VAL A 497 45.71 -14.15 31.35
CA VAL A 497 46.66 -13.58 30.40
C VAL A 497 47.85 -14.53 30.27
N ARG A 498 48.22 -14.87 29.04
CA ARG A 498 49.37 -15.72 28.72
C ARG A 498 50.23 -15.05 27.66
N GLU A 499 51.53 -15.29 27.68
CA GLU A 499 52.38 -14.93 26.55
C GLU A 499 51.91 -15.67 25.28
N LYS A 500 52.02 -14.97 24.14
CA LYS A 500 51.65 -15.51 22.83
C LYS A 500 52.54 -16.64 22.36
#